data_AF-A0A7X3S4P3-F1
#
_entry.id   AF-A0A7X3S4P3-F1
#
_cell.length_a   1.000
_cell.length_b   1.000
_cell.length_c   1.000
_cell.angle_alpha   90.00
_cell.angle_beta   90.00
_cell.angle_gamma   90.00
#
_symmetry.space_group_name_H-M   'P 1'
#
loop_
_entity.id
_entity.type
_entity.pdbx_description
1 polymer ?
#
loop_
_entity_poly.entity_id
_entity_poly.type
_entity_poly.pdbx_seq_one_letter_code
_entity_poly.pdbx_strand_id
1 'polypeptide(L)'
;YRRVIYDQIEQCHAGLSQEVYQKIYEASVFRDEGMASVISTTVKSETPARTTFVSYTGAGHIQYGLPIPKRVQRQLGVPAKDVTVYLHALDPEHPEDVDHLLDERIADYVWLTALGPQGRQPRCGE
;
A
#
# COMPACT_ATOMS: atom_id res chain seq x y z
N TYR A 1 -2.65 -0.84 13.34
CA TYR A 1 -2.10 -0.41 12.04
C TYR A 1 -0.91 0.55 12.19
N ARG A 2 -0.81 1.39 13.24
CA ARG A 2 0.40 2.20 13.47
C ARG A 2 1.68 1.35 13.45
N ARG A 3 1.74 0.26 14.23
CA ARG A 3 2.94 -0.58 14.30
C ARG A 3 3.30 -1.18 12.94
N VAL A 4 2.32 -1.71 12.20
CA VAL A 4 2.51 -2.21 10.82
C VAL A 4 3.17 -1.18 9.88
N ILE A 5 2.68 0.07 9.88
CA ILE A 5 3.29 1.15 9.06
C ILE A 5 4.71 1.46 9.58
N TYR A 6 4.88 1.47 10.90
CA TYR A 6 6.17 1.75 11.52
C TYR A 6 7.21 0.65 11.23
N ASP A 7 6.81 -0.62 11.26
CA ASP A 7 7.65 -1.77 10.94
C ASP A 7 8.19 -1.67 9.51
N GLN A 8 7.32 -1.36 8.55
CA GLN A 8 7.75 -1.12 7.16
C GLN A 8 8.74 0.03 7.05
N ILE A 9 8.49 1.15 7.74
CA ILE A 9 9.41 2.29 7.74
C ILE A 9 10.76 1.90 8.33
N GLU A 10 10.78 1.17 9.45
CA GLU A 10 12.01 0.69 10.09
C GLU A 10 12.79 -0.26 9.16
N GLN A 11 12.10 -1.17 8.48
CA GLN A 11 12.69 -2.08 7.49
C GLN A 11 13.28 -1.33 6.29
N CYS A 12 12.56 -0.35 5.75
CA CYS A 12 13.01 0.38 4.55
C CYS A 12 14.08 1.44 4.84
N HIS A 13 14.21 1.86 6.11
CA HIS A 13 15.10 2.94 6.52
C HIS A 13 15.88 2.56 7.79
N ALA A 14 16.78 1.58 7.68
CA ALA A 14 17.55 1.12 8.82
C ALA A 14 18.45 2.22 9.43
N GLY A 15 18.60 2.22 10.76
CA GLY A 15 19.58 3.03 11.48
C GLY A 15 19.18 4.49 11.75
N LEU A 16 17.91 4.86 11.57
CA LEU A 16 17.44 6.21 11.90
C LEU A 16 17.12 6.35 13.39
N SER A 17 17.08 7.59 13.87
CA SER A 17 16.61 7.88 15.23
C SER A 17 15.09 7.75 15.33
N GLN A 18 14.59 7.51 16.55
CA GLN A 18 13.15 7.42 16.82
C GLN A 18 12.39 8.71 16.45
N GLU A 19 13.00 9.88 16.60
CA GLU A 19 12.40 11.14 16.17
C GLU A 19 12.20 11.19 14.65
N VAL A 20 13.17 10.69 13.88
CA VAL A 20 13.07 10.66 12.41
C VAL A 20 12.02 9.65 11.96
N TYR A 21 11.98 8.46 12.57
CA TYR A 21 10.92 7.48 12.28
C TYR A 21 9.52 8.03 12.55
N GLN A 22 9.34 8.75 13.66
CA GLN A 22 8.06 9.40 13.97
C GLN A 22 7.68 10.43 12.89
N LYS A 23 8.62 11.25 12.41
CA LYS A 23 8.37 12.22 11.32
C LYS A 23 8.00 11.53 10.00
N ILE A 24 8.67 10.43 9.65
CA ILE A 24 8.33 9.66 8.43
C ILE A 24 6.94 9.05 8.57
N TYR A 25 6.61 8.49 9.73
CA TYR A 25 5.29 7.95 10.02
C TYR A 25 4.20 9.02 9.87
N GLU A 26 4.38 10.19 10.48
CA GLU A 26 3.45 11.31 10.38
C GLU A 26 3.27 11.79 8.93
N ALA A 27 4.37 11.91 8.19
CA ALA A 27 4.34 12.27 6.78
C ALA A 27 3.59 11.21 5.93
N SER A 28 3.80 9.92 6.22
CA SER A 28 3.06 8.84 5.55
C SER A 28 1.57 8.92 5.84
N VAL A 29 1.20 9.08 7.12
CA VAL A 29 -0.20 9.23 7.54
C VAL A 29 -0.85 10.43 6.85
N PHE A 30 -0.16 11.55 6.76
CA PHE A 30 -0.67 12.74 6.09
C PHE A 30 -0.93 12.49 4.60
N ARG A 31 0.00 11.83 3.89
CA ARG A 31 -0.19 11.43 2.49
C ARG A 31 -1.38 10.47 2.33
N ASP A 32 -1.52 9.50 3.22
CA ASP A 32 -2.62 8.52 3.19
C ASP A 32 -3.99 9.19 3.39
N GLU A 33 -4.10 10.13 4.33
CA GLU A 33 -5.33 10.90 4.53
C GLU A 33 -5.67 11.76 3.32
N GLY A 34 -4.66 12.39 2.70
CA GLY A 34 -4.82 13.15 1.47
C GLY A 34 -5.34 12.29 0.32
N MET A 35 -4.71 11.14 0.06
CA MET A 35 -5.15 10.20 -0.97
C MET A 35 -6.58 9.69 -0.70
N ALA A 36 -6.89 9.30 0.54
CA ALA A 36 -8.22 8.84 0.90
C ALA A 36 -9.29 9.94 0.71
N SER A 37 -8.95 11.19 1.02
CA SER A 37 -9.85 12.35 0.84
C SER A 37 -10.21 12.56 -0.63
N VAL A 38 -9.23 12.47 -1.53
CA VAL A 38 -9.46 12.57 -2.98
C VAL A 38 -10.38 11.44 -3.44
N ILE A 39 -10.05 10.19 -3.08
CA ILE A 39 -10.85 9.01 -3.48
C ILE A 39 -12.28 9.14 -2.98
N SER A 40 -12.47 9.43 -1.69
CA SER A 40 -13.81 9.48 -1.08
C SER A 40 -14.65 10.64 -1.62
N THR A 41 -14.02 11.79 -1.90
CA THR A 41 -14.70 12.94 -2.51
C THR A 41 -15.14 12.64 -3.93
N THR A 42 -14.27 12.03 -4.75
CA THR A 42 -14.60 11.62 -6.12
C THR A 42 -15.73 10.60 -6.13
N VAL A 43 -15.64 9.55 -5.32
CA VAL A 43 -16.67 8.51 -5.25
C VAL A 43 -18.03 9.08 -4.81
N LYS A 44 -18.06 10.07 -3.92
CA LYS A 44 -19.31 10.73 -3.49
C LYS A 44 -19.89 11.69 -4.51
N SER A 45 -19.06 12.29 -5.37
CA SER A 45 -19.49 13.29 -6.35
C SER A 45 -19.88 12.70 -7.70
N GLU A 46 -19.46 11.47 -8.02
CA GLU A 46 -19.81 10.83 -9.27
C GLU A 46 -21.29 10.39 -9.33
N THR A 47 -21.88 10.52 -10.51
CA THR A 47 -23.22 10.01 -10.81
C THR A 47 -23.20 8.48 -10.91
N PRO A 48 -24.35 7.79 -10.71
CA PRO A 48 -24.41 6.32 -10.62
C PRO A 48 -23.81 5.52 -11.80
N ALA A 49 -23.51 6.17 -12.92
CA ALA A 49 -22.91 5.56 -14.10
C ALA A 49 -21.40 5.33 -14.00
N ARG A 50 -20.69 5.95 -13.03
CA ARG A 50 -19.28 5.68 -12.73
C ARG A 50 -19.14 5.29 -11.27
N THR A 51 -19.13 3.97 -11.03
CA THR A 51 -19.10 3.40 -9.67
C THR A 51 -17.74 2.81 -9.31
N THR A 52 -16.73 2.94 -10.18
CA THR A 52 -15.44 2.28 -10.02
C THR A 52 -14.30 3.29 -10.10
N PHE A 53 -13.55 3.40 -9.01
CA PHE A 53 -12.36 4.23 -8.89
C PHE A 53 -11.13 3.32 -8.83
N VAL A 54 -10.09 3.65 -9.61
CA VAL A 54 -8.79 2.95 -9.55
C VAL A 54 -7.73 3.95 -9.11
N SER A 55 -7.04 3.63 -8.01
CA SER A 55 -5.89 4.40 -7.52
C SER A 55 -4.60 3.63 -7.79
N TYR A 56 -3.56 4.31 -8.25
CA TYR A 56 -2.20 3.77 -8.32
C TYR A 56 -1.33 4.52 -7.30
N THR A 57 -0.66 3.78 -6.43
CA THR A 57 0.14 4.32 -5.33
C THR A 57 1.31 3.40 -5.00
N GLY A 58 2.23 3.87 -4.16
CA GLY A 58 3.30 3.05 -3.62
C GLY A 58 2.75 1.88 -2.80
N ALA A 59 3.38 0.71 -2.95
CA ALA A 59 2.85 -0.56 -2.46
C ALA A 59 2.55 -0.57 -0.95
N GLY A 60 3.40 0.07 -0.14
CA GLY A 60 3.21 0.20 1.31
C GLY A 60 1.88 0.86 1.72
N HIS A 61 1.28 1.68 0.85
CA HIS A 61 0.05 2.42 1.14
C HIS A 61 -1.25 1.60 1.00
N ILE A 62 -1.17 0.38 0.45
CA ILE A 62 -2.32 -0.52 0.29
C ILE A 62 -2.20 -1.81 1.10
N GLN A 63 -1.00 -2.13 1.63
CA GLN A 63 -0.75 -3.42 2.28
C GLN A 63 -1.76 -3.68 3.42
N TYR A 64 -2.22 -4.93 3.49
CA TYR A 64 -3.19 -5.44 4.46
C TYR A 64 -4.55 -4.71 4.45
N GLY A 65 -4.86 -3.96 3.38
CA GLY A 65 -6.06 -3.12 3.31
C GLY A 65 -6.01 -1.92 4.26
N LEU A 66 -4.85 -1.53 4.78
CA LEU A 66 -4.76 -0.59 5.90
C LEU A 66 -4.66 0.88 5.48
N PRO A 67 -3.54 1.41 4.97
CA PRO A 67 -3.31 2.83 5.12
C PRO A 67 -4.30 3.70 4.34
N ILE A 68 -4.48 3.42 3.05
CA ILE A 68 -5.50 4.08 2.24
C ILE A 68 -6.88 3.40 2.34
N PRO A 69 -7.03 2.07 2.12
CA PRO A 69 -8.36 1.47 1.99
C PRO A 69 -9.21 1.65 3.25
N LYS A 70 -8.62 1.45 4.44
CA LYS A 70 -9.30 1.70 5.71
C LYS A 70 -9.73 3.16 5.90
N ARG A 71 -8.94 4.12 5.43
CA ARG A 71 -9.27 5.55 5.50
C ARG A 71 -10.38 5.92 4.54
N VAL A 72 -10.35 5.39 3.31
CA VAL A 72 -11.43 5.54 2.33
C VAL A 72 -12.73 4.99 2.90
N GLN A 73 -12.72 3.77 3.42
CA GLN A 73 -13.90 3.14 4.01
C GLN A 73 -14.48 3.97 5.16
N ARG A 74 -13.61 4.49 6.04
CA ARG A 74 -14.01 5.40 7.13
C ARG A 74 -14.62 6.71 6.61
N GLN A 75 -14.02 7.32 5.59
CA GLN A 75 -14.46 8.62 5.05
C GLN A 75 -15.73 8.50 4.20
N LEU A 76 -15.94 7.39 3.49
CA LEU A 76 -17.16 7.13 2.73
C LEU A 76 -18.38 7.00 3.64
N GLY A 77 -18.23 6.37 4.80
CA GLY A 77 -19.32 6.19 5.76
C GLY A 77 -20.41 5.20 5.32
N VAL A 78 -20.22 4.55 4.18
CA VAL A 78 -21.08 3.50 3.62
C VAL A 78 -20.21 2.32 3.19
N PRO A 79 -20.73 1.09 3.15
CA PRO A 79 -20.00 -0.05 2.61
C PRO A 79 -19.58 0.22 1.16
N ALA A 80 -18.28 0.14 0.89
CA ALA A 80 -17.74 0.10 -0.46
C ALA A 80 -16.99 -1.22 -0.63
N LYS A 81 -17.05 -1.79 -1.83
CA LYS A 81 -16.20 -2.93 -2.17
C LYS A 81 -14.83 -2.38 -2.54
N ASP A 82 -13.83 -2.66 -1.71
CA ASP A 82 -12.43 -2.40 -2.01
C ASP A 82 -11.74 -3.69 -2.49
N VAL A 83 -10.77 -3.54 -3.39
CA VAL A 83 -9.88 -4.60 -3.85
C VAL A 83 -8.49 -4.01 -3.96
N THR A 84 -7.53 -4.66 -3.30
CA THR A 84 -6.11 -4.30 -3.31
C THR A 84 -5.35 -5.22 -4.25
N VAL A 85 -4.57 -4.62 -5.16
CA VAL A 85 -3.71 -5.35 -6.08
C VAL A 85 -2.27 -4.89 -5.86
N TYR A 86 -1.42 -5.81 -5.42
CA TYR A 86 0.00 -5.56 -5.19
C TYR A 86 0.82 -5.98 -6.39
N LEU A 87 1.48 -5.03 -7.05
CA LEU A 87 2.34 -5.33 -8.19
C LEU A 87 3.73 -5.75 -7.69
N HIS A 88 4.23 -6.86 -8.19
CA HIS A 88 5.56 -7.37 -7.86
C HIS A 88 6.24 -7.96 -9.10
N ALA A 89 7.53 -7.68 -9.27
CA ALA A 89 8.29 -8.27 -10.37
C ALA A 89 8.75 -9.67 -9.95
N LEU A 90 8.41 -10.69 -10.75
CA LEU A 90 8.83 -12.05 -10.50
C LEU A 90 10.30 -12.22 -10.88
N ASP A 91 11.15 -12.46 -9.88
CA ASP A 91 12.51 -12.94 -10.08
C ASP A 91 12.56 -14.46 -9.94
N PRO A 92 12.86 -15.23 -11.02
CA PRO A 92 13.00 -16.68 -10.95
C PRO A 92 14.12 -17.16 -10.02
N GLU A 93 15.11 -16.30 -9.72
CA GLU A 93 16.20 -16.64 -8.79
C GLU A 93 15.80 -16.48 -7.33
N HIS A 94 14.72 -15.75 -7.04
CA HIS A 94 14.23 -15.45 -5.69
C HIS A 94 12.72 -15.71 -5.56
N PRO A 95 12.24 -16.96 -5.82
CA PRO A 95 10.81 -17.28 -5.74
C PRO A 95 10.21 -17.05 -4.33
N GLU A 96 11.04 -17.12 -3.29
CA GLU A 96 10.64 -16.91 -1.90
C GLU A 96 10.10 -15.50 -1.63
N ASP A 97 10.45 -14.51 -2.46
CA ASP A 97 9.88 -13.17 -2.36
C ASP A 97 8.37 -13.20 -2.60
N VAL A 98 7.92 -13.98 -3.59
CA VAL A 98 6.48 -14.15 -3.88
C VAL A 98 5.81 -14.96 -2.79
N ASP A 99 6.43 -16.06 -2.35
CA ASP A 99 5.88 -16.90 -1.26
C ASP A 99 5.64 -16.05 0.00
N HIS A 100 6.60 -15.19 0.36
CA HIS A 100 6.47 -14.28 1.49
C HIS A 100 5.27 -13.32 1.34
N LEU A 101 5.07 -12.73 0.17
CA LEU A 101 3.92 -11.84 -0.08
C LEU A 101 2.57 -12.56 0.06
N LEU A 102 2.52 -13.82 -0.39
CA LEU A 102 1.32 -14.66 -0.30
C LEU A 102 1.04 -15.10 1.15
N ASP A 103 2.07 -15.52 1.88
CA ASP A 103 1.98 -15.96 3.27
C ASP A 103 1.54 -14.83 4.21
N GLU A 104 2.10 -13.63 4.01
CA GLU A 104 1.73 -12.43 4.76
C GLU A 104 0.35 -11.88 4.37
N ARG A 105 -0.22 -12.34 3.24
CA ARG A 105 -1.52 -11.87 2.71
C ARG A 105 -1.58 -10.36 2.57
N ILE A 106 -0.53 -9.80 1.99
CA ILE A 106 -0.32 -8.35 1.90
C ILE A 106 -1.38 -7.61 1.05
N ALA A 107 -2.13 -8.29 0.18
CA ALA A 107 -3.21 -7.73 -0.63
C ALA A 107 -4.19 -8.83 -1.08
N ASP A 108 -5.33 -8.45 -1.65
CA ASP A 108 -6.31 -9.40 -2.20
C ASP A 108 -5.75 -10.16 -3.42
N TYR A 109 -4.91 -9.48 -4.21
CA TYR A 109 -4.22 -10.06 -5.36
C TYR A 109 -2.77 -9.60 -5.41
N VAL A 110 -1.89 -10.52 -5.78
CA VAL A 110 -0.52 -10.20 -6.20
C VAL A 110 -0.46 -10.32 -7.72
N TRP A 111 -0.10 -9.23 -8.40
CA TRP A 111 0.11 -9.21 -9.85
C TRP A 111 1.60 -9.31 -10.13
N LEU A 112 2.01 -10.47 -10.65
CA LEU A 112 3.38 -10.73 -11.09
C LEU A 112 3.67 -10.13 -12.46
N THR A 113 4.76 -9.39 -12.57
CA THR A 113 5.29 -8.84 -13.83
C THR A 113 6.66 -9.41 -14.14
N ALA A 114 7.11 -9.30 -15.39
CA ALA A 114 8.52 -9.56 -15.71
C ALA A 114 9.43 -8.56 -14.98
N LEU A 115 10.70 -8.95 -14.75
CA LEU A 115 11.73 -8.04 -14.28
C LEU A 115 11.89 -6.85 -15.23
N GLY A 116 12.01 -5.66 -14.64
CA GLY A 116 12.30 -4.44 -15.38
C GLY A 116 13.80 -4.35 -15.76
N PRO A 117 14.19 -3.32 -16.53
CA PRO A 117 15.58 -3.08 -16.90
C PRO A 117 16.53 -2.92 -15.71
N GLN A 118 16.00 -2.52 -14.55
CA GLN A 118 16.73 -2.34 -13.30
C GLN A 118 16.89 -3.64 -12.49
N GLY A 119 16.36 -4.77 -13.00
CA GLY A 119 16.41 -6.06 -12.32
C GLY A 119 15.47 -6.14 -11.10
N ARG A 120 15.79 -7.06 -10.18
CA ARG A 120 15.06 -7.27 -8.93
C ARG A 120 15.18 -6.02 -8.05
N GLN A 121 14.05 -5.57 -7.50
CA GLN A 121 14.05 -4.57 -6.44
C GLN A 121 14.22 -5.28 -5.10
N PRO A 122 15.28 -4.98 -4.31
CA PRO A 122 15.47 -5.60 -3.00
C PRO A 122 14.28 -5.33 -2.09
N ARG A 123 13.98 -6.26 -1.20
CA ARG A 123 13.00 -6.03 -0.15
C ARG A 123 13.57 -5.02 0.86
N CYS A 124 12.66 -4.31 1.52
CA CYS A 124 13.06 -3.52 2.67
C CYS A 124 13.63 -4.44 3.76
N GLY A 125 14.81 -4.08 4.29
CA GLY A 125 15.50 -4.87 5.32
C GLY A 125 16.35 -6.03 4.79
N GLU A 126 16.50 -6.15 3.47
CA GLU A 126 17.43 -7.06 2.80
C GLU A 126 18.87 -6.49 2.73
#